data_AF-A0A1D1XC53-F1
#
_entry.id   AF-A0A1D1XC53-F1
#
_cell.length_a   1.000
_cell.length_b   1.000
_cell.length_c   1.000
_cell.angle_alpha   90.00
_cell.angle_beta   90.00
_cell.angle_gamma   90.00
#
_symmetry.space_group_name_H-M   'P 1'
#
loop_
_entity.id
_entity.type
_entity.pdbx_description
1 polymer ?
#
loop_
_entity_poly.entity_id
_entity_poly.type
_entity_poly.pdbx_seq_one_letter_code
_entity_poly.pdbx_strand_id
1 'polypeptide(L)'
;EKPHVDFGLKLLGADIMAVPGLYRFVQETIKEQVANLYHWPQILDVPILDGSSGSMKKPVGILHVKVLRALNLLKMDFLGKSDPYVKLSLSEERLPSKKTTVKMSELNPEWNEQFKLIVKDPETQVLQIRLYDWEKVKAHDKLGMQVIPLSLLTPCEKKLFTLDLLKNMNPNDPHNKRKRGKIMMELTFAPFKEESSKFSGFLDGEEKPSSMDRASVDPPSQGGVLSVEVERAEDVEGKHHNNPYALILFKGEHKKTKVIKKSRDPRWNEEFQFVLEDAPIDERIHIEVMSKRRGFSFHSKESLGHVDINLTDVVNNGRINEKYHLINSRNGVIHIDIRWSTV
;
A
#
# COMPACT_ATOMS: atom_id res chain seq x y z
N GLU A 1 -35.50 23.25 1.45
CA GLU A 1 -36.47 22.59 2.35
C GLU A 1 -35.78 21.44 3.09
N LYS A 2 -36.31 21.02 4.25
CA LYS A 2 -35.74 19.87 4.99
C LYS A 2 -36.10 18.57 4.26
N PRO A 3 -35.15 17.67 3.98
CA PRO A 3 -35.45 16.41 3.31
C PRO A 3 -36.35 15.55 4.20
N HIS A 4 -37.36 14.94 3.58
CA HIS A 4 -38.17 13.90 4.21
C HIS A 4 -37.40 12.58 4.09
N VAL A 5 -37.15 11.91 5.21
CA VAL A 5 -36.36 10.68 5.22
C VAL A 5 -37.14 9.58 5.92
N ASP A 6 -37.28 8.46 5.24
CA ASP A 6 -38.02 7.28 5.67
C ASP A 6 -37.07 6.08 5.78
N PHE A 7 -37.23 5.25 6.81
CA PHE A 7 -36.33 4.14 7.12
C PHE A 7 -37.08 2.98 7.77
N GLY A 8 -36.63 1.73 7.55
CA GLY A 8 -37.14 0.54 8.23
C GLY A 8 -36.05 -0.15 9.06
N LEU A 9 -36.36 -0.59 10.29
CA LEU A 9 -35.38 -1.16 11.22
C LEU A 9 -35.92 -2.46 11.84
N LYS A 10 -35.22 -3.57 11.58
CA LYS A 10 -35.54 -4.90 12.12
C LYS A 10 -34.45 -5.31 13.12
N LEU A 11 -34.83 -5.66 14.33
CA LEU A 11 -33.92 -6.20 15.34
C LEU A 11 -34.39 -7.58 15.75
N LEU A 12 -33.52 -8.57 15.58
CA LEU A 12 -33.77 -9.98 15.93
C LEU A 12 -35.07 -10.55 15.31
N GLY A 13 -35.40 -10.11 14.10
CA GLY A 13 -36.59 -10.58 13.37
C GLY A 13 -37.91 -9.93 13.79
N ALA A 14 -37.92 -9.08 14.81
CA ALA A 14 -39.07 -8.25 15.18
C ALA A 14 -38.97 -6.86 14.54
N ASP A 15 -40.11 -6.34 14.10
CA ASP A 15 -40.21 -4.97 13.58
C ASP A 15 -40.27 -4.00 14.77
N ILE A 16 -39.20 -3.22 14.94
CA ILE A 16 -39.08 -2.25 16.05
C ILE A 16 -40.09 -1.11 15.87
N MET A 17 -40.62 -0.93 14.65
CA MET A 17 -41.60 0.08 14.30
C MET A 17 -42.99 -0.16 14.90
N ALA A 18 -43.26 -1.36 15.43
CA ALA A 18 -44.55 -1.72 16.01
C ALA A 18 -44.71 -1.33 17.49
N VAL A 19 -43.66 -0.82 18.15
CA VAL A 19 -43.67 -0.49 19.58
C VAL A 19 -44.08 0.98 19.81
N PRO A 20 -45.28 1.25 20.38
CA PRO A 20 -45.74 2.61 20.64
C PRO A 20 -44.80 3.35 21.60
N GLY A 21 -44.34 4.55 21.22
CA GLY A 21 -43.41 5.38 22.01
C GLY A 21 -41.93 5.23 21.61
N LEU A 22 -41.47 4.02 21.28
CA LEU A 22 -40.09 3.79 20.81
C LEU A 22 -39.88 4.35 19.39
N TYR A 23 -40.92 4.26 18.55
CA TYR A 23 -40.97 4.84 17.21
C TYR A 23 -40.66 6.35 17.21
N ARG A 24 -41.29 7.12 18.12
CA ARG A 24 -41.11 8.58 18.18
C ARG A 24 -39.68 8.97 18.54
N PHE A 25 -39.08 8.24 19.48
CA PHE A 25 -37.72 8.49 19.95
C PHE A 25 -36.66 8.18 18.89
N VAL A 26 -36.81 7.05 18.19
CA VAL A 26 -35.92 6.66 17.08
C VAL A 26 -36.06 7.64 15.91
N GLN A 27 -37.29 8.04 15.58
CA GLN A 27 -37.55 9.00 14.50
C GLN A 27 -36.98 10.39 14.80
N GLU A 28 -37.13 10.90 16.04
CA GLU A 28 -36.56 12.18 16.47
C GLU A 28 -35.01 12.14 16.43
N THR A 29 -34.38 11.08 16.96
CA THR A 29 -32.91 10.94 17.00
C THR A 29 -32.29 10.84 15.61
N ILE A 30 -32.88 10.04 14.71
CA ILE A 30 -32.37 9.89 13.34
C ILE A 30 -32.61 11.16 12.54
N LYS A 31 -33.75 11.82 12.72
CA LYS A 31 -34.04 13.11 12.07
C LYS A 31 -33.04 14.18 12.51
N GLU A 32 -32.65 14.22 13.78
CA GLU A 32 -31.60 15.14 14.26
C GLU A 32 -30.21 14.80 13.69
N GLN A 33 -29.82 13.52 13.69
CA GLN A 33 -28.52 13.09 13.18
C GLN A 33 -28.39 13.27 11.66
N VAL A 34 -29.46 12.99 10.92
CA VAL A 34 -29.51 13.20 9.46
C VAL A 34 -29.59 14.68 9.14
N ALA A 35 -30.38 15.48 9.86
CA ALA A 35 -30.39 16.93 9.69
C ALA A 35 -29.00 17.55 9.96
N ASN A 36 -28.23 17.00 10.91
CA ASN A 36 -26.86 17.40 11.17
C ASN A 36 -25.88 17.10 10.02
N LEU A 37 -26.19 16.11 9.17
CA LEU A 37 -25.45 15.82 7.93
C LEU A 37 -25.85 16.74 6.75
N TYR A 38 -26.94 17.50 6.87
CA TYR A 38 -27.44 18.43 5.85
C TYR A 38 -27.16 19.91 6.16
N HIS A 39 -26.36 20.22 7.18
CA HIS A 39 -25.91 21.59 7.41
C HIS A 39 -24.77 21.96 6.47
N TRP A 40 -25.08 22.87 5.54
CA TRP A 40 -24.10 23.57 4.73
C TRP A 40 -23.07 24.32 5.62
N PRO A 41 -21.77 24.37 5.24
CA PRO A 41 -21.15 23.73 4.07
C PRO A 41 -20.57 22.35 4.41
N GLN A 42 -21.14 21.29 3.85
CA GLN A 42 -20.44 20.03 3.61
C GLN A 42 -20.32 19.87 2.10
N ILE A 43 -19.11 20.01 1.59
CA ILE A 43 -18.80 19.75 0.19
C ILE A 43 -18.73 18.23 0.06
N LEU A 44 -19.71 17.64 -0.63
CA LEU A 44 -19.61 16.25 -1.07
C LEU A 44 -18.77 16.26 -2.34
N ASP A 45 -17.46 16.02 -2.19
CA ASP A 45 -16.60 15.75 -3.34
C ASP A 45 -17.03 14.41 -3.94
N VAL A 46 -17.81 14.48 -5.02
CA VAL A 46 -18.10 13.33 -5.86
C VAL A 46 -17.03 13.32 -6.95
N PRO A 47 -15.94 12.55 -6.80
CA PRO A 47 -15.00 12.40 -7.90
C PRO A 47 -15.75 11.75 -9.07
N ILE A 48 -15.74 12.42 -10.21
CA ILE A 48 -16.24 11.84 -11.46
C ILE A 48 -15.35 10.63 -11.74
N LEU A 49 -15.88 9.44 -11.51
CA LEU A 49 -15.22 8.18 -11.82
C LEU A 49 -15.22 8.02 -13.33
N ASP A 50 -14.18 8.54 -13.99
CA ASP A 50 -13.84 8.08 -15.34
C ASP A 50 -13.66 6.56 -15.28
N GLY A 51 -14.10 5.85 -16.32
CA GLY A 51 -14.17 4.38 -16.43
C GLY A 51 -12.84 3.63 -16.25
N SER A 52 -11.77 4.31 -15.84
CA SER A 52 -10.50 3.82 -15.37
C SER A 52 -10.46 3.56 -13.85
N SER A 53 -11.57 3.67 -13.12
CA SER A 53 -11.64 3.57 -11.63
C SER A 53 -11.32 2.18 -11.01
N GLY A 54 -10.86 1.22 -11.81
CA GLY A 54 -10.14 0.03 -11.36
C GLY A 54 -8.61 0.17 -11.37
N SER A 55 -8.08 1.26 -11.95
CA SER A 55 -6.66 1.57 -12.04
C SER A 55 -6.16 2.05 -10.68
N MET A 56 -5.19 1.33 -10.11
CA MET A 56 -4.45 1.83 -8.97
C MET A 56 -3.82 3.17 -9.35
N LYS A 57 -4.07 4.25 -8.59
CA LYS A 57 -3.37 5.53 -8.78
C LYS A 57 -1.87 5.25 -8.88
N LYS A 58 -1.24 5.73 -9.96
CA LYS A 58 0.19 5.53 -10.20
C LYS A 58 0.98 6.11 -9.02
N PRO A 59 2.07 5.45 -8.60
CA PRO A 59 2.89 5.97 -7.53
C PRO A 59 3.64 7.20 -8.06
N VAL A 60 3.75 8.25 -7.24
CA VAL A 60 4.33 9.55 -7.63
C VAL A 60 5.61 9.86 -6.85
N GLY A 61 5.96 9.04 -5.85
CA GLY A 61 7.24 9.13 -5.16
C GLY A 61 7.38 8.15 -4.00
N ILE A 62 8.48 8.29 -3.26
CA ILE A 62 8.78 7.52 -2.05
C ILE A 62 8.85 8.45 -0.85
N LEU A 63 8.16 8.07 0.21
CA LEU A 63 8.32 8.66 1.53
C LEU A 63 9.35 7.85 2.31
N HIS A 64 10.49 8.47 2.58
CA HIS A 64 11.50 7.98 3.52
C HIS A 64 11.08 8.39 4.93
N VAL A 65 10.94 7.40 5.83
CA VAL A 65 10.56 7.59 7.23
C VAL A 65 11.67 7.03 8.11
N LYS A 66 12.40 7.89 8.80
CA LYS A 66 13.37 7.50 9.83
C LYS A 66 12.74 7.68 11.21
N VAL A 67 12.40 6.57 11.85
CA VAL A 67 11.92 6.56 13.24
C VAL A 67 13.12 6.63 14.16
N LEU A 68 13.31 7.78 14.83
CA LEU A 68 14.48 8.02 15.67
C LEU A 68 14.25 7.40 17.06
N ARG A 69 13.33 7.98 17.82
CA ARG A 69 13.09 7.61 19.23
C ARG A 69 11.73 8.08 19.72
N ALA A 70 11.31 7.58 20.87
CA ALA A 70 10.23 8.15 21.66
C ALA A 70 10.71 8.54 23.06
N LEU A 71 9.99 9.45 23.71
CA LEU A 71 10.31 9.97 25.03
C LEU A 71 9.11 9.94 25.94
N ASN A 72 9.32 9.54 27.20
CA ASN A 72 8.33 9.53 28.27
C ASN A 72 7.03 8.82 27.87
N LEU A 73 7.14 7.63 27.27
CA LEU A 73 5.98 6.82 26.90
C LEU A 73 5.12 6.50 28.12
N LEU A 74 3.80 6.42 27.89
CA LEU A 74 2.87 6.07 28.95
C LEU A 74 3.07 4.61 29.36
N LYS A 75 3.38 4.37 30.63
CA LYS A 75 3.36 3.03 31.21
C LYS A 75 1.91 2.53 31.32
N MET A 76 1.58 1.43 30.66
CA MET A 76 0.26 0.79 30.79
C MET A 76 0.21 -0.23 31.93
N ASP A 77 1.33 -0.87 32.23
CA ASP A 77 1.40 -1.91 33.26
C ASP A 77 1.76 -1.40 34.66
N PHE A 78 1.02 -1.91 35.65
CA PHE A 78 1.35 -1.74 37.06
C PHE A 78 2.62 -2.51 37.47
N LEU A 79 2.96 -3.62 36.79
CA LEU A 79 4.00 -4.57 37.19
C LEU A 79 5.13 -4.83 36.17
N GLY A 80 5.31 -3.98 35.15
CA GLY A 80 6.36 -4.14 34.13
C GLY A 80 6.65 -2.84 33.37
N LYS A 81 7.80 -2.72 32.71
CA LYS A 81 8.09 -1.61 31.79
C LYS A 81 7.53 -1.98 30.40
N SER A 82 7.06 -1.00 29.64
CA SER A 82 6.52 -1.22 28.29
C SER A 82 7.59 -1.72 27.31
N ASP A 83 7.17 -2.55 26.36
CA ASP A 83 7.91 -3.09 25.22
C ASP A 83 7.48 -2.39 23.90
N PRO A 84 7.82 -1.10 23.69
CA PRO A 84 7.24 -0.33 22.59
C PRO A 84 7.75 -0.71 21.19
N TYR A 85 6.85 -0.61 20.21
CA TYR A 85 7.17 -0.54 18.78
C TYR A 85 6.24 0.41 18.02
N VAL A 86 6.70 0.86 16.85
CA VAL A 86 5.96 1.78 15.97
C VAL A 86 5.46 1.02 14.75
N LYS A 87 4.19 1.20 14.41
CA LYS A 87 3.57 0.77 13.16
C LYS A 87 3.31 1.99 12.27
N LEU A 88 3.82 1.95 11.05
CA LEU A 88 3.71 3.01 10.04
C LEU A 88 2.81 2.53 8.89
N SER A 89 1.89 3.39 8.46
CA SER A 89 1.05 3.13 7.28
C SER A 89 0.62 4.45 6.64
N LEU A 90 0.56 4.51 5.31
CA LEU A 90 -0.11 5.62 4.62
C LEU A 90 -1.63 5.41 4.63
N SER A 91 -2.39 6.51 4.55
CA SER A 91 -3.86 6.48 4.52
C SER A 91 -4.39 5.93 3.19
N GLU A 92 -4.43 4.61 3.08
CA GLU A 92 -5.11 3.88 2.00
C GLU A 92 -5.26 2.41 2.44
N GLU A 93 -6.46 1.83 2.33
CA GLU A 93 -6.80 0.53 2.95
C GLU A 93 -5.95 -0.67 2.47
N ARG A 94 -5.19 -0.52 1.38
CA ARG A 94 -4.43 -1.63 0.76
C ARG A 94 -2.91 -1.46 0.80
N LEU A 95 -2.38 -0.38 1.37
CA LEU A 95 -0.94 -0.21 1.45
C LEU A 95 -0.35 -1.02 2.62
N PRO A 96 0.78 -1.73 2.40
CA PRO A 96 1.41 -2.51 3.46
C PRO A 96 1.91 -1.60 4.58
N SER A 97 1.62 -1.97 5.83
CA SER A 97 2.20 -1.29 6.99
C SER A 97 3.60 -1.81 7.29
N LYS A 98 4.52 -0.93 7.65
CA LYS A 98 5.85 -1.28 8.16
C LYS A 98 5.86 -1.16 9.69
N LYS A 99 6.73 -1.89 10.38
CA LYS A 99 6.88 -1.79 11.83
C LYS A 99 8.36 -1.79 12.24
N THR A 100 8.66 -1.13 13.35
CA THR A 100 10.00 -1.17 13.96
C THR A 100 10.26 -2.46 14.71
N THR A 101 11.52 -2.67 15.11
CA THR A 101 11.84 -3.62 16.17
C THR A 101 11.14 -3.24 17.47
N VAL A 102 10.89 -4.26 18.30
CA VAL A 102 10.35 -4.08 19.65
C VAL A 102 11.52 -3.81 20.59
N LYS A 103 11.45 -2.73 21.35
CA LYS A 103 12.45 -2.43 22.39
C LYS A 103 11.89 -2.87 23.72
N MET A 104 12.57 -3.79 24.40
CA MET A 104 12.05 -4.40 25.62
C MET A 104 12.25 -3.47 26.82
N SER A 105 11.19 -3.28 27.61
CA SER A 105 11.23 -2.63 28.91
C SER A 105 11.86 -1.24 28.89
N GLU A 106 11.45 -0.42 27.92
CA GLU A 106 12.00 0.92 27.68
C GLU A 106 10.89 1.96 27.44
N LEU A 107 10.92 3.06 28.20
CA LEU A 107 9.96 4.17 28.06
C LEU A 107 10.51 5.32 27.21
N ASN A 108 11.80 5.28 26.88
CA ASN A 108 12.48 6.20 25.98
C ASN A 108 13.20 5.43 24.85
N PRO A 109 12.47 4.63 24.07
CA PRO A 109 13.09 3.72 23.09
C PRO A 109 13.77 4.50 21.98
N GLU A 110 14.96 4.05 21.60
CA GLU A 110 15.67 4.50 20.41
C GLU A 110 15.69 3.39 19.36
N TRP A 111 15.08 3.65 18.21
CA TRP A 111 15.02 2.70 17.10
C TRP A 111 16.08 3.03 16.05
N ASN A 112 16.15 4.29 15.61
CA ASN A 112 17.00 4.73 14.50
C ASN A 112 16.80 3.89 13.23
N GLU A 113 15.55 3.45 12.97
CA GLU A 113 15.20 2.58 11.85
C GLU A 113 14.61 3.39 10.69
N GLN A 114 14.93 3.01 9.45
CA GLN A 114 14.47 3.67 8.23
C GLN A 114 13.50 2.78 7.45
N PHE A 115 12.44 3.39 6.93
CA PHE A 115 11.41 2.74 6.13
C PHE A 115 11.13 3.54 4.88
N LYS A 116 10.73 2.84 3.82
CA LYS A 116 10.27 3.44 2.56
C LYS A 116 8.82 3.07 2.34
N LEU A 117 7.99 4.08 2.04
CA LEU A 117 6.56 3.93 1.77
C LEU A 117 6.25 4.54 0.41
N ILE A 118 5.46 3.84 -0.40
CA ILE A 118 5.09 4.32 -1.73
C ILE A 118 3.97 5.35 -1.62
N VAL A 119 4.21 6.54 -2.15
CA VAL A 119 3.24 7.63 -2.20
C VAL A 119 2.57 7.63 -3.56
N LYS A 120 1.25 7.72 -3.58
CA LYS A 120 0.43 7.83 -4.79
C LYS A 120 -0.15 9.23 -4.96
N ASP A 121 -0.38 9.93 -3.85
CA ASP A 121 -1.04 11.22 -3.84
C ASP A 121 -0.59 12.00 -2.59
N PRO A 122 0.49 12.79 -2.67
CA PRO A 122 1.07 13.50 -1.53
C PRO A 122 0.14 14.57 -0.96
N GLU A 123 -0.79 15.10 -1.77
CA GLU A 123 -1.71 16.16 -1.34
C GLU A 123 -2.79 15.62 -0.39
N THR A 124 -3.27 14.40 -0.64
CA THR A 124 -4.36 13.81 0.15
C THR A 124 -3.89 12.75 1.15
N GLN A 125 -2.76 12.09 0.89
CA GLN A 125 -2.28 11.03 1.77
C GLN A 125 -1.69 11.58 3.07
N VAL A 126 -1.87 10.81 4.13
CA VAL A 126 -1.31 11.09 5.46
C VAL A 126 -0.55 9.88 5.99
N LEU A 127 0.59 10.11 6.63
CA LEU A 127 1.35 9.10 7.34
C LEU A 127 0.70 8.86 8.70
N GLN A 128 0.15 7.66 8.91
CA GLN A 128 -0.37 7.20 10.19
C GLN A 128 0.72 6.51 10.99
N ILE A 129 0.91 6.99 12.21
CA ILE A 129 1.90 6.50 13.17
C ILE A 129 1.13 5.95 14.35
N ARG A 130 1.30 4.67 14.64
CA ARG A 130 0.65 4.03 15.80
C ARG A 130 1.70 3.36 16.66
N LEU A 131 1.74 3.71 17.94
CA LEU A 131 2.62 3.09 18.92
C LEU A 131 1.85 2.06 19.73
N TYR A 132 2.50 0.92 19.91
CA TYR A 132 1.95 -0.21 20.63
C TYR A 132 2.97 -0.73 21.65
N ASP A 133 2.44 -1.26 22.73
CA ASP A 133 3.15 -2.06 23.71
C ASP A 133 3.06 -3.52 23.27
N TRP A 134 4.20 -4.16 23.03
CA TRP A 134 4.21 -5.55 22.63
C TRP A 134 3.89 -6.45 23.83
N GLU A 135 3.06 -7.47 23.59
CA GLU A 135 2.53 -8.35 24.64
C GLU A 135 2.63 -9.79 24.14
N LYS A 136 3.10 -10.70 25.00
CA LYS A 136 3.28 -12.12 24.63
C LYS A 136 1.97 -12.88 24.50
N VAL A 137 0.99 -12.53 25.33
CA VAL A 137 -0.21 -13.36 25.57
C VAL A 137 -1.49 -12.61 25.25
N LYS A 138 -1.50 -11.28 25.37
CA LYS A 138 -2.68 -10.43 25.15
C LYS A 138 -2.56 -9.62 23.86
N ALA A 139 -3.67 -8.98 23.50
CA ALA A 139 -3.64 -7.95 22.47
C ALA A 139 -2.70 -6.82 22.88
N HIS A 140 -1.94 -6.30 21.92
CA HIS A 140 -1.00 -5.20 22.14
C HIS A 140 -1.71 -3.92 22.58
N ASP A 141 -1.23 -3.31 23.66
CA ASP A 141 -1.82 -2.10 24.19
C ASP A 141 -1.43 -0.88 23.35
N LYS A 142 -2.41 -0.03 23.04
CA LYS A 142 -2.15 1.18 22.26
C LYS A 142 -1.58 2.28 23.16
N LEU A 143 -0.30 2.57 22.99
CA LEU A 143 0.39 3.63 23.73
C LEU A 143 -0.02 5.02 23.23
N GLY A 144 -0.14 5.17 21.91
CA GLY A 144 -0.59 6.40 21.28
C GLY A 144 -0.58 6.36 19.76
N MET A 145 -0.96 7.47 19.14
CA MET A 145 -0.88 7.63 17.70
C MET A 145 -0.66 9.09 17.30
N GLN A 146 -0.16 9.26 16.08
CA GLN A 146 -0.09 10.54 15.41
C GLN A 146 -0.35 10.38 13.90
N VAL A 147 -0.74 11.48 13.25
CA VAL A 147 -0.90 11.56 11.80
C VAL A 147 -0.12 12.77 11.28
N ILE A 148 0.59 12.60 10.16
CA ILE A 148 1.30 13.68 9.48
C ILE A 148 0.81 13.74 8.04
N PRO A 149 0.14 14.82 7.61
CA PRO A 149 -0.17 15.03 6.20
C PRO A 149 1.09 15.15 5.35
N LEU A 150 1.13 14.45 4.21
CA LEU A 150 2.29 14.46 3.32
C LEU A 150 2.46 15.82 2.63
N SER A 151 1.38 16.58 2.46
CA SER A 151 1.38 17.96 1.96
C SER A 151 2.19 18.94 2.80
N LEU A 152 2.57 18.58 4.04
CA LEU A 152 3.47 19.37 4.88
C LEU A 152 4.95 19.18 4.54
N LEU A 153 5.29 18.26 3.63
CA LEU A 153 6.66 17.94 3.25
C LEU A 153 7.01 18.65 1.95
N THR A 154 8.14 19.37 1.95
CA THR A 154 8.76 19.83 0.72
C THR A 154 9.48 18.64 0.06
N PRO A 155 9.31 18.42 -1.25
CA PRO A 155 10.07 17.42 -1.99
C PRO A 155 11.59 17.54 -1.77
N CYS A 156 12.26 16.40 -1.59
CA CYS A 156 13.69 16.24 -1.38
C CYS A 156 14.26 16.95 -0.14
N GLU A 157 13.41 17.52 0.72
CA GLU A 157 13.84 18.18 1.96
C GLU A 157 13.67 17.24 3.17
N LYS A 158 14.69 17.17 4.02
CA LYS A 158 14.63 16.46 5.29
C LYS A 158 13.90 17.31 6.32
N LYS A 159 12.79 16.79 6.86
CA LYS A 159 12.03 17.47 7.89
C LYS A 159 11.96 16.63 9.16
N LEU A 160 12.41 17.22 10.27
CA LEU A 160 12.36 16.61 11.60
C LEU A 160 11.04 16.94 12.28
N PHE A 161 10.34 15.91 12.75
CA PHE A 161 9.09 16.03 13.50
C PHE A 161 9.31 15.58 14.94
N THR A 162 8.83 16.38 15.90
CA THR A 162 8.67 16.01 17.30
C THR A 162 7.20 16.14 17.66
N LEU A 163 6.54 15.01 17.92
CA LEU A 163 5.09 14.95 17.99
C LEU A 163 4.63 14.38 19.32
N ASP A 164 3.70 15.06 19.98
CA ASP A 164 3.00 14.53 21.14
C ASP A 164 2.07 13.38 20.73
N LEU A 165 2.12 12.29 21.48
CA LEU A 165 1.29 11.11 21.24
C LEU A 165 -0.13 11.33 21.77
N LEU A 166 -1.12 11.01 20.94
CA LEU A 166 -2.53 11.14 21.29
C LEU A 166 -3.20 9.76 21.45
N LYS A 167 -4.30 9.66 22.20
CA LYS A 167 -5.09 8.42 22.27
C LYS A 167 -5.76 8.15 20.92
N ASN A 168 -6.32 9.20 20.33
CA ASN A 168 -6.97 9.21 19.02
C ASN A 168 -6.87 10.60 18.38
N MET A 169 -7.33 10.74 17.14
CA MET A 169 -7.33 12.00 16.39
C MET A 169 -8.53 12.91 16.70
N ASN A 170 -9.38 12.59 17.69
CA ASN A 170 -10.50 13.46 18.05
C ASN A 170 -10.00 14.61 18.95
N PRO A 171 -9.98 15.86 18.47
CA PRO A 171 -9.45 16.99 19.25
C PRO A 171 -10.27 17.23 20.54
N ASN A 172 -11.53 16.81 20.56
CA ASN A 172 -12.43 16.99 21.70
C ASN A 172 -12.42 15.81 22.69
N ASP A 173 -11.63 14.75 22.47
CA ASP A 173 -11.55 13.64 23.42
C ASP A 173 -10.80 14.09 24.69
N PRO A 174 -11.45 14.10 25.88
CA PRO A 174 -10.80 14.49 27.13
C PRO A 174 -9.56 13.64 27.45
N HIS A 175 -9.50 12.41 26.95
CA HIS A 175 -8.36 11.50 27.19
C HIS A 175 -7.11 11.89 26.40
N ASN A 176 -7.20 12.75 25.40
CA ASN A 176 -6.04 13.32 24.71
C ASN A 176 -5.27 14.31 25.60
N LYS A 177 -5.88 14.81 26.70
CA LYS A 177 -5.18 15.63 27.70
C LYS A 177 -4.17 14.84 28.54
N ARG A 178 -4.28 13.50 28.58
CA ARG A 178 -3.32 12.65 29.28
C ARG A 178 -2.03 12.58 28.48
N LYS A 179 -0.91 13.01 29.07
CA LYS A 179 0.43 12.91 28.46
C LYS A 179 0.75 11.45 28.16
N ARG A 180 1.06 11.14 26.90
CA ARG A 180 1.40 9.78 26.42
C ARG A 180 2.82 9.63 25.90
N GLY A 181 3.63 10.67 26.07
CA GLY A 181 4.98 10.77 25.53
C GLY A 181 5.03 11.48 24.19
N LYS A 182 6.24 11.58 23.64
CA LYS A 182 6.53 12.19 22.34
C LYS A 182 7.23 11.19 21.43
N ILE A 183 7.02 11.28 20.13
CA ILE A 183 7.79 10.56 19.12
C ILE A 183 8.58 11.54 18.25
N MET A 184 9.82 11.17 17.93
CA MET A 184 10.71 11.91 17.04
C MET A 184 10.99 11.09 15.78
N MET A 185 10.86 11.73 14.62
CA MET A 185 11.15 11.11 13.33
C MET A 185 11.59 12.12 12.29
N GLU A 186 12.39 11.66 11.33
CA GLU A 186 12.79 12.43 10.16
C GLU A 186 12.05 11.88 8.94
N LEU A 187 11.44 12.78 8.16
CA LEU A 187 10.71 12.45 6.94
C LEU A 187 11.37 13.12 5.74
N THR A 188 11.37 12.43 4.60
CA THR A 188 11.77 13.01 3.30
C THR A 188 10.89 12.42 2.22
N PHE A 189 10.19 13.27 1.48
CA PHE A 189 9.42 12.85 0.32
C PHE A 189 10.28 13.04 -0.94
N ALA A 190 10.47 12.00 -1.72
CA ALA A 190 11.24 12.04 -2.96
C ALA A 190 10.31 11.68 -4.14
N PRO A 191 9.88 12.67 -4.95
CA PRO A 191 8.99 12.44 -6.09
C PRO A 191 9.73 11.70 -7.20
N PHE A 192 9.03 10.85 -7.96
CA PHE A 192 9.60 10.26 -9.16
C PHE A 192 9.73 11.33 -10.25
N LYS A 193 10.77 11.20 -11.08
CA LYS A 193 10.89 12.00 -12.30
C LYS A 193 9.77 11.61 -13.26
N GLU A 194 8.93 12.57 -13.67
CA GLU A 194 8.00 12.35 -14.78
C GLU A 194 8.83 12.11 -16.04
N GLU A 195 8.65 10.94 -16.67
CA GLU A 195 9.15 10.71 -18.02
C GLU A 195 8.36 11.61 -18.97
N SER A 196 8.87 12.82 -19.19
CA SER A 196 8.42 13.69 -20.26
C SER A 196 8.59 12.92 -21.57
N SER A 197 7.48 12.79 -22.29
CA SER A 197 7.34 12.31 -23.65
C SER A 197 8.47 12.84 -24.54
N LYS A 198 9.53 12.06 -24.76
CA LYS A 198 10.53 12.27 -25.81
C LYS A 198 10.50 11.09 -26.77
N PHE A 199 9.34 10.90 -27.40
CA PHE A 199 9.21 10.09 -28.60
C PHE A 199 8.54 10.94 -29.68
N SER A 200 9.21 12.02 -30.07
CA SER A 200 8.94 12.73 -31.31
C SER A 200 10.20 13.43 -31.81
N GLY A 201 10.66 12.99 -32.98
CA GLY A 201 11.73 13.62 -33.76
C GLY A 201 13.12 13.09 -33.45
N PHE A 202 13.64 12.21 -34.30
CA PHE A 202 14.71 12.53 -35.26
C PHE A 202 14.95 11.29 -36.15
N LEU A 203 14.48 11.39 -37.40
CA LEU A 203 15.10 10.72 -38.53
C LEU A 203 16.22 11.65 -39.03
N ASP A 204 17.36 11.04 -39.33
CA ASP A 204 18.47 11.47 -40.19
C ASP A 204 19.84 11.55 -39.49
N GLY A 205 20.80 10.88 -40.13
CA GLY A 205 22.23 11.15 -39.98
C GLY A 205 23.04 9.97 -39.47
N GLU A 206 23.49 9.11 -40.39
CA GLU A 206 24.69 8.29 -40.20
C GLU A 206 25.89 9.18 -39.84
N GLU A 207 26.66 8.82 -38.81
CA GLU A 207 28.13 8.91 -38.77
C GLU A 207 28.69 8.25 -37.48
N LYS A 208 29.54 7.24 -37.65
CA LYS A 208 30.62 6.82 -36.72
C LYS A 208 31.94 7.26 -37.37
N PRO A 209 33.11 7.38 -36.68
CA PRO A 209 33.55 6.81 -35.39
C PRO A 209 34.20 7.89 -34.46
N SER A 210 34.64 7.69 -33.21
CA SER A 210 35.83 6.91 -32.77
C SER A 210 36.07 7.02 -31.24
N SER A 211 36.55 5.91 -30.64
CA SER A 211 37.44 5.71 -29.47
C SER A 211 37.72 6.78 -28.38
N MET A 212 37.81 6.26 -27.13
CA MET A 212 38.32 6.84 -25.85
C MET A 212 37.38 7.90 -25.23
N ASP A 213 36.86 7.79 -24.01
CA ASP A 213 37.30 7.15 -22.77
C ASP A 213 36.12 6.43 -22.08
N ARG A 214 36.30 5.16 -21.70
CA ARG A 214 35.41 4.53 -20.70
C ARG A 214 35.92 4.86 -19.31
N ALA A 215 35.63 6.08 -18.86
CA ALA A 215 35.49 6.32 -17.44
C ALA A 215 34.37 5.39 -16.94
N SER A 216 34.68 4.59 -15.93
CA SER A 216 33.72 3.81 -15.17
C SER A 216 32.63 4.73 -14.64
N VAL A 217 31.52 4.81 -15.37
CA VAL A 217 30.26 5.36 -14.87
C VAL A 217 29.81 4.34 -13.85
N ASP A 218 29.95 4.68 -12.56
CA ASP A 218 29.27 3.96 -11.49
C ASP A 218 27.82 3.72 -11.93
N PRO A 219 27.28 2.49 -11.82
CA PRO A 219 25.89 2.25 -12.17
C PRO A 219 25.04 3.22 -11.35
N PRO A 220 23.94 3.77 -11.92
CA PRO A 220 23.10 4.68 -11.18
C PRO A 220 22.50 3.91 -10.00
N SER A 221 23.12 4.05 -8.82
CA SER A 221 22.63 3.58 -7.51
C SER A 221 21.45 4.46 -7.08
N GLN A 222 20.52 4.70 -8.00
CA GLN A 222 19.32 5.47 -7.79
C GLN A 222 18.20 4.46 -7.56
N GLY A 223 17.82 4.32 -6.29
CA GLY A 223 16.68 3.52 -5.88
C GLY A 223 15.39 3.93 -6.61
N GLY A 224 14.43 3.02 -6.62
CA GLY A 224 13.25 3.17 -7.46
C GLY A 224 12.13 2.22 -7.08
N VAL A 225 11.05 2.29 -7.85
CA VAL A 225 9.90 1.40 -7.73
C VAL A 225 9.78 0.56 -8.99
N LEU A 226 9.78 -0.76 -8.78
CA LEU A 226 9.42 -1.74 -9.79
C LEU A 226 7.91 -1.99 -9.71
N SER A 227 7.18 -1.55 -10.72
CA SER A 227 5.74 -1.80 -10.87
C SER A 227 5.52 -2.96 -11.83
N VAL A 228 4.78 -3.97 -11.41
CA VAL A 228 4.51 -5.21 -12.15
C VAL A 228 3.00 -5.39 -12.26
N GLU A 229 2.45 -5.19 -13.44
CA GLU A 229 1.05 -5.43 -13.74
C GLU A 229 0.89 -6.77 -14.44
N VAL A 230 0.11 -7.66 -13.82
CA VAL A 230 -0.28 -8.93 -14.42
C VAL A 230 -1.64 -8.74 -15.07
N GLU A 231 -1.65 -8.56 -16.39
CA GLU A 231 -2.88 -8.30 -17.14
C GLU A 231 -3.72 -9.57 -17.25
N ARG A 232 -3.18 -10.60 -17.89
CA ARG A 232 -3.90 -11.84 -18.18
C ARG A 232 -2.99 -13.03 -18.47
N ALA A 233 -3.57 -14.22 -18.50
CA ALA A 233 -2.97 -15.38 -19.13
C ALA A 233 -3.93 -15.97 -20.17
N GLU A 234 -3.37 -16.71 -21.13
CA GLU A 234 -4.05 -17.37 -22.24
C GLU A 234 -3.67 -18.86 -22.21
N ASP A 235 -4.61 -19.74 -22.51
CA ASP A 235 -4.40 -21.20 -22.62
C ASP A 235 -3.75 -21.91 -21.40
N VAL A 236 -3.94 -21.38 -20.18
CA VAL A 236 -3.42 -22.03 -18.97
C VAL A 236 -4.29 -23.22 -18.56
N GLU A 237 -3.65 -24.36 -18.28
CA GLU A 237 -4.35 -25.62 -18.00
C GLU A 237 -3.65 -26.42 -16.91
N GLY A 238 -4.40 -26.73 -15.85
CA GLY A 238 -3.96 -27.60 -14.75
C GLY A 238 -4.38 -29.04 -14.97
N LYS A 239 -3.67 -29.99 -14.34
CA LYS A 239 -3.98 -31.42 -14.45
C LYS A 239 -5.28 -31.78 -13.72
N HIS A 240 -5.61 -31.04 -12.66
CA HIS A 240 -6.70 -31.40 -11.75
C HIS A 240 -7.75 -30.29 -11.60
N HIS A 241 -7.36 -29.03 -11.66
CA HIS A 241 -8.27 -27.90 -11.58
C HIS A 241 -7.70 -26.66 -12.28
N ASN A 242 -8.60 -25.79 -12.73
CA ASN A 242 -8.22 -24.56 -13.42
C ASN A 242 -8.83 -23.32 -12.77
N ASN A 243 -8.34 -22.98 -11.58
CA ASN A 243 -8.72 -21.77 -10.86
C ASN A 243 -7.47 -20.89 -10.71
N PRO A 244 -7.06 -20.20 -11.78
CA PRO A 244 -5.75 -19.57 -11.87
C PRO A 244 -5.64 -18.30 -11.02
N TYR A 245 -4.43 -18.07 -10.50
CA TYR A 245 -3.92 -16.81 -9.95
C TYR A 245 -2.42 -16.73 -10.25
N ALA A 246 -1.87 -15.54 -10.43
CA ALA A 246 -0.44 -15.34 -10.58
C ALA A 246 0.21 -15.10 -9.22
N LEU A 247 1.39 -15.68 -9.02
CA LEU A 247 2.27 -15.52 -7.87
C LEU A 247 3.57 -14.86 -8.37
N ILE A 248 3.85 -13.65 -7.90
CA ILE A 248 5.06 -12.91 -8.21
C ILE A 248 6.04 -13.08 -7.05
N LEU A 249 7.26 -13.51 -7.37
CA LEU A 249 8.36 -13.80 -6.46
C LEU A 249 9.56 -12.92 -6.84
N PHE A 250 9.95 -12.03 -5.92
CA PHE A 250 11.06 -11.11 -6.15
C PHE A 250 11.73 -10.69 -4.84
N LYS A 251 13.06 -10.82 -4.73
CA LYS A 251 13.85 -10.58 -3.51
C LYS A 251 13.27 -11.18 -2.21
N GLY A 252 12.66 -12.35 -2.30
CA GLY A 252 12.01 -13.01 -1.15
C GLY A 252 10.66 -12.39 -0.75
N GLU A 253 10.16 -11.35 -1.42
CA GLU A 253 8.77 -10.94 -1.34
C GLU A 253 7.89 -11.79 -2.27
N HIS A 254 6.67 -12.09 -1.81
CA HIS A 254 5.68 -12.84 -2.58
C HIS A 254 4.36 -12.06 -2.63
N LYS A 255 3.89 -11.75 -3.83
CA LYS A 255 2.60 -11.07 -4.08
C LYS A 255 1.75 -11.95 -5.00
N LYS A 256 0.43 -11.87 -4.89
CA LYS A 256 -0.47 -12.73 -5.67
C LYS A 256 -1.73 -11.99 -6.12
N THR A 257 -2.23 -12.37 -7.29
CA THR A 257 -3.52 -11.88 -7.80
C THR A 257 -4.70 -12.60 -7.14
N LYS A 258 -5.90 -12.12 -7.43
CA LYS A 258 -7.14 -12.80 -7.10
C LYS A 258 -7.26 -14.11 -7.88
N VAL A 259 -7.88 -15.08 -7.23
CA VAL A 259 -8.18 -16.38 -7.86
C VAL A 259 -9.40 -16.25 -8.77
N ILE A 260 -9.22 -16.50 -10.06
CA ILE A 260 -10.31 -16.61 -11.03
C ILE A 260 -10.74 -18.08 -11.08
N LYS A 261 -12.05 -18.33 -11.20
CA LYS A 261 -12.59 -19.69 -11.17
C LYS A 261 -12.77 -20.23 -12.58
N LYS A 262 -12.42 -21.50 -12.78
CA LYS A 262 -12.72 -22.29 -14.00
C LYS A 262 -12.42 -21.53 -15.29
N SER A 263 -11.20 -21.01 -15.45
CA SER A 263 -10.82 -20.22 -16.61
C SER A 263 -9.44 -20.63 -17.12
N ARG A 264 -9.34 -20.82 -18.44
CA ARG A 264 -8.08 -21.01 -19.18
C ARG A 264 -7.46 -19.68 -19.62
N ASP A 265 -8.27 -18.62 -19.66
CA ASP A 265 -7.89 -17.30 -20.14
C ASP A 265 -8.17 -16.22 -19.07
N PRO A 266 -7.58 -16.34 -17.88
CA PRO A 266 -7.85 -15.43 -16.77
C PRO A 266 -7.38 -14.01 -17.06
N ARG A 267 -8.19 -13.01 -16.70
CA ARG A 267 -7.82 -11.59 -16.75
C ARG A 267 -7.87 -10.99 -15.35
N TRP A 268 -6.71 -10.58 -14.83
CA TRP A 268 -6.58 -10.02 -13.50
C TRP A 268 -6.53 -8.49 -13.52
N ASN A 269 -5.72 -7.91 -14.40
CA ASN A 269 -5.43 -6.46 -14.42
C ASN A 269 -5.06 -5.95 -13.02
N GLU A 270 -4.11 -6.64 -12.38
CA GLU A 270 -3.65 -6.32 -11.02
C GLU A 270 -2.19 -5.87 -11.04
N GLU A 271 -1.94 -4.66 -10.51
CA GLU A 271 -0.60 -4.08 -10.37
C GLU A 271 -0.02 -4.32 -8.96
N PHE A 272 1.28 -4.64 -8.93
CA PHE A 272 2.06 -4.86 -7.72
C PHE A 272 3.33 -4.01 -7.74
N GLN A 273 3.70 -3.46 -6.60
CA GLN A 273 4.84 -2.55 -6.50
C GLN A 273 5.88 -3.07 -5.50
N PHE A 274 7.16 -2.93 -5.88
CA PHE A 274 8.33 -3.26 -5.07
C PHE A 274 9.24 -2.03 -4.97
N VAL A 275 9.59 -1.64 -3.75
CA VAL A 275 10.52 -0.53 -3.50
C VAL A 275 11.93 -1.09 -3.37
N LEU A 276 12.86 -0.58 -4.17
CA LEU A 276 14.24 -1.03 -4.18
C LEU A 276 15.21 0.10 -3.84
N GLU A 277 16.31 -0.27 -3.19
CA GLU A 277 17.37 0.67 -2.81
C GLU A 277 18.25 1.04 -3.99
N ASP A 278 18.47 0.07 -4.87
CA ASP A 278 19.25 0.18 -6.09
C ASP A 278 18.42 -0.35 -7.26
N ALA A 279 18.77 0.09 -8.47
CA ALA A 279 18.18 -0.46 -9.68
C ALA A 279 18.45 -1.99 -9.75
N PRO A 280 17.43 -2.82 -10.04
CA PRO A 280 17.56 -4.28 -10.08
C PRO A 280 18.25 -4.75 -11.37
N ILE A 281 19.44 -4.20 -11.64
CA ILE A 281 20.28 -4.57 -12.77
C ILE A 281 20.76 -6.00 -12.51
N ASP A 282 20.58 -6.88 -13.49
CA ASP A 282 20.90 -8.31 -13.45
C ASP A 282 20.06 -9.18 -12.50
N GLU A 283 18.98 -8.61 -11.94
CA GLU A 283 18.04 -9.38 -11.15
C GLU A 283 16.94 -10.00 -12.00
N ARG A 284 16.35 -11.09 -11.51
CA ARG A 284 15.23 -11.77 -12.16
C ARG A 284 13.99 -11.72 -11.29
N ILE A 285 12.87 -11.46 -11.93
CA ILE A 285 11.55 -11.60 -11.33
C ILE A 285 10.94 -12.92 -11.80
N HIS A 286 10.49 -13.73 -10.85
CA HIS A 286 9.84 -15.00 -11.13
C HIS A 286 8.33 -14.84 -10.99
N ILE A 287 7.59 -15.21 -12.02
CA ILE A 287 6.12 -15.13 -12.03
C ILE A 287 5.56 -16.51 -12.37
N GLU A 288 4.82 -17.08 -11.44
CA GLU A 288 4.23 -18.42 -11.57
C GLU A 288 2.70 -18.31 -11.62
N VAL A 289 2.08 -18.91 -12.64
CA VAL A 289 0.63 -19.08 -12.68
C VAL A 289 0.28 -20.35 -11.92
N MET A 290 -0.48 -20.20 -10.85
CA MET A 290 -0.89 -21.28 -9.97
C MET A 290 -2.39 -21.47 -10.02
N SER A 291 -2.84 -22.70 -9.88
CA SER A 291 -4.25 -23.03 -9.70
C SER A 291 -4.52 -23.34 -8.23
N LYS A 292 -5.67 -22.93 -7.68
CA LYS A 292 -6.06 -23.29 -6.30
C LYS A 292 -7.46 -23.89 -6.21
N ARG A 293 -7.59 -25.10 -5.66
CA ARG A 293 -8.89 -25.72 -5.33
C ARG A 293 -9.35 -25.22 -3.95
N ARG A 294 -10.66 -24.95 -3.78
CA ARG A 294 -11.25 -24.79 -2.44
C ARG A 294 -11.71 -26.17 -1.95
N GLY A 295 -11.07 -26.70 -0.91
CA GLY A 295 -11.43 -27.97 -0.25
C GLY A 295 -10.29 -28.54 0.61
N PHE A 296 -10.59 -29.57 1.43
CA PHE A 296 -9.66 -30.23 2.37
C PHE A 296 -8.70 -31.25 1.71
N SER A 297 -8.14 -30.94 0.53
CA SER A 297 -7.27 -31.89 -0.20
C SER A 297 -5.79 -31.50 -0.14
N PHE A 298 -4.91 -32.51 -0.02
CA PHE A 298 -3.45 -32.37 -0.04
C PHE A 298 -2.89 -31.81 -1.36
N HIS A 299 -3.64 -31.90 -2.47
CA HIS A 299 -3.31 -31.31 -3.78
C HIS A 299 -4.07 -29.99 -4.00
N SER A 300 -4.06 -29.11 -2.99
CA SER A 300 -4.86 -27.87 -3.03
C SER A 300 -4.37 -26.83 -4.03
N LYS A 301 -3.12 -26.98 -4.51
CA LYS A 301 -2.47 -26.08 -5.45
C LYS A 301 -1.65 -26.88 -6.47
N GLU A 302 -1.64 -26.42 -7.70
CA GLU A 302 -0.76 -26.94 -8.77
C GLU A 302 -0.27 -25.79 -9.64
N SER A 303 0.92 -25.94 -10.23
CA SER A 303 1.50 -24.97 -11.15
C SER A 303 0.94 -25.16 -12.56
N LEU A 304 0.55 -24.06 -13.20
CA LEU A 304 0.10 -23.99 -14.59
C LEU A 304 1.22 -23.53 -15.54
N GLY A 305 2.38 -23.20 -14.97
CA GLY A 305 3.57 -22.73 -15.65
C GLY A 305 4.13 -21.45 -15.03
N HIS A 306 5.36 -21.10 -15.39
CA HIS A 306 6.07 -19.93 -14.86
C HIS A 306 6.90 -19.22 -15.93
N VAL A 307 7.36 -18.02 -15.62
CA VAL A 307 8.34 -17.26 -16.41
C VAL A 307 9.33 -16.59 -15.46
N ASP A 308 10.60 -16.55 -15.88
CA ASP A 308 11.66 -15.75 -15.27
C ASP A 308 12.01 -14.60 -16.22
N ILE A 309 11.85 -13.36 -15.77
CA ILE A 309 12.10 -12.17 -16.58
C ILE A 309 13.33 -11.45 -16.03
N ASN A 310 14.29 -11.13 -16.90
CA ASN A 310 15.45 -10.32 -16.55
C ASN A 310 15.05 -8.84 -16.47
N LEU A 311 15.36 -8.18 -15.37
CA LEU A 311 15.02 -6.78 -15.14
C LEU A 311 16.01 -5.80 -15.76
N THR A 312 17.16 -6.24 -16.28
CA THR A 312 18.14 -5.38 -16.96
C THR A 312 17.49 -4.57 -18.09
N ASP A 313 16.67 -5.21 -18.92
CA ASP A 313 15.99 -4.53 -20.03
C ASP A 313 14.92 -3.55 -19.53
N VAL A 314 14.25 -3.86 -18.42
CA VAL A 314 13.26 -2.96 -17.80
C VAL A 314 13.94 -1.72 -17.25
N VAL A 315 15.09 -1.86 -16.60
CA VAL A 315 15.87 -0.74 -16.07
C VAL A 315 16.39 0.14 -17.20
N ASN A 316 16.85 -0.46 -18.30
CA ASN A 316 17.38 0.27 -19.45
C ASN A 316 16.30 0.98 -20.27
N ASN A 317 15.14 0.33 -20.46
CA ASN A 317 14.06 0.83 -21.32
C ASN A 317 12.96 1.58 -20.55
N GLY A 318 12.99 1.58 -19.22
CA GLY A 318 11.98 2.17 -18.33
C GLY A 318 10.67 1.36 -18.23
N ARG A 319 10.23 0.72 -19.32
CA ARG A 319 9.03 -0.12 -19.38
C ARG A 319 9.16 -1.26 -20.38
N ILE A 320 8.58 -2.40 -20.03
CA ILE A 320 8.37 -3.52 -20.95
C ILE A 320 6.94 -4.01 -20.79
N ASN A 321 6.23 -4.14 -21.91
CA ASN A 321 4.90 -4.75 -21.95
C ASN A 321 4.94 -5.88 -22.99
N GLU A 322 4.98 -7.12 -22.50
CA GLU A 322 5.23 -8.29 -23.35
C GLU A 322 4.41 -9.51 -22.95
N LYS A 323 4.24 -10.41 -23.93
CA LYS A 323 3.66 -11.73 -23.74
C LYS A 323 4.78 -12.76 -23.63
N TYR A 324 4.73 -13.55 -22.57
CA TYR A 324 5.71 -14.57 -22.26
C TYR A 324 5.08 -15.95 -22.33
N HIS A 325 5.73 -16.88 -23.03
CA HIS A 325 5.36 -18.29 -22.97
C HIS A 325 5.73 -18.87 -21.61
N LEU A 326 4.78 -19.55 -20.97
CA LEU A 326 4.99 -20.14 -19.66
C LEU A 326 5.79 -21.45 -19.80
N ILE A 327 6.92 -21.49 -19.11
CA ILE A 327 7.73 -22.70 -18.90
C ILE A 327 6.88 -23.71 -18.11
N ASN A 328 6.98 -24.99 -18.47
CA ASN A 328 6.16 -26.08 -17.94
C ASN A 328 4.65 -25.94 -18.20
N SER A 329 4.26 -25.12 -19.18
CA SER A 329 2.91 -25.09 -19.75
C SER A 329 2.90 -25.63 -21.17
N ARG A 330 1.77 -26.17 -21.63
CA ARG A 330 1.66 -26.70 -23.00
C ARG A 330 1.60 -25.57 -24.02
N ASN A 331 0.62 -24.68 -23.86
CA ASN A 331 0.37 -23.53 -24.73
C ASN A 331 0.22 -22.23 -23.92
N GLY A 332 0.43 -22.28 -22.59
CA GLY A 332 0.14 -21.15 -21.71
C GLY A 332 1.01 -19.94 -22.02
N VAL A 333 0.38 -18.78 -22.10
CA VAL A 333 1.04 -17.47 -22.29
C VAL A 333 0.57 -16.53 -21.20
N ILE A 334 1.46 -15.71 -20.65
CA ILE A 334 1.13 -14.67 -19.68
C ILE A 334 1.51 -13.30 -20.25
N HIS A 335 0.65 -12.31 -20.05
CA HIS A 335 0.85 -10.94 -20.48
C HIS A 335 1.14 -10.06 -19.27
N ILE A 336 2.33 -9.46 -19.26
CA ILE A 336 2.87 -8.72 -18.12
C ILE A 336 3.39 -7.35 -18.60
N ASP A 337 3.07 -6.30 -17.85
CA ASP A 337 3.61 -4.96 -17.99
C ASP A 337 4.50 -4.63 -16.77
N ILE A 338 5.79 -4.41 -17.00
CA ILE A 338 6.77 -4.10 -15.96
C ILE A 338 7.33 -2.70 -16.22
N ARG A 339 7.34 -1.86 -15.18
CA ARG A 339 7.86 -0.49 -15.21
C ARG A 339 8.88 -0.27 -14.10
N TRP A 340 9.99 0.35 -14.43
CA TRP A 340 10.98 0.83 -13.47
C TRP A 340 10.91 2.36 -13.39
N SER A 341 10.74 2.90 -12.19
CA SER A 341 10.70 4.35 -11.97
C SER A 341 11.72 4.75 -10.92
N THR A 342 12.70 5.56 -11.31
CA THR A 342 13.75 6.07 -10.42
C THR A 342 13.25 7.20 -9.53
N VAL A 343 13.74 7.24 -8.28
CA VAL A 343 13.50 8.30 -7.27
C VAL A 343 14.44 9.46 -7.45
#